data_AF-S8DMS4-F1
#
_entry.id   AF-S8DMS4-F1
#
_cell.length_a   1.000
_cell.length_b   1.000
_cell.length_c   1.000
_cell.angle_alpha   90.00
_cell.angle_beta   90.00
_cell.angle_gamma   90.00
#
_symmetry.space_group_name_H-M   'P 1'
#
loop_
_entity.id
_entity.type
_entity.pdbx_description
1 polymer ?
#
loop_
_entity_poly.entity_id
_entity_poly.type
_entity_poly.pdbx_seq_one_letter_code
_entity_poly.pdbx_strand_id
1 'polypeptide(L)'
;ITMICLLLPPSLRIKPSFVYVNGVIPHPEPPEDHVNHFLRPIVNKLDNTWHRGMWYTRTYQHPRGRRIHSGITTNVNNLPGSRKAAGQASHSATCFCALCKLARRNINNLDMGKWTKKTRDELYQHAVAWRDAPNKAMRKRLYKEFGVRWSEFWRLSYWDPTKFVVIDGMHSLFLRIVQHHVRRVLG
;
A
#
# COMPACT_ATOMS: atom_id res chain seq x y z
N ILE A 1 4.47 7.42 -8.67
CA ILE A 1 4.73 7.27 -7.21
C ILE A 1 5.28 8.59 -6.71
N THR A 2 4.49 9.29 -5.90
CA THR A 2 4.87 10.54 -5.25
C THR A 2 4.93 10.30 -3.73
N MET A 3 5.76 11.07 -3.05
CA MET A 3 5.86 11.06 -1.59
C MET A 3 5.70 12.49 -1.06
N ILE A 4 5.10 12.59 0.11
CA ILE A 4 4.91 13.85 0.83
C ILE A 4 5.56 13.75 2.21
N CYS A 5 6.17 14.84 2.67
CA CYS A 5 6.77 14.88 4.00
C CYS A 5 5.70 15.22 5.04
N LEU A 6 5.35 14.27 5.90
CA LEU A 6 4.33 14.47 6.94
C LEU A 6 4.77 15.41 8.07
N LEU A 7 6.08 15.69 8.20
CA LEU A 7 6.60 16.65 9.16
C LEU A 7 6.30 18.11 8.78
N LEU A 8 5.92 18.37 7.52
CA LEU A 8 5.50 19.71 7.11
C LEU A 8 4.09 20.04 7.64
N PRO A 9 3.78 21.32 7.89
CA PRO A 9 2.41 21.77 8.14
C PRO A 9 1.44 21.30 7.05
N PRO A 10 0.19 20.91 7.38
CA PRO A 10 -0.77 20.37 6.41
C PRO A 10 -0.96 21.23 5.16
N SER A 11 -0.95 22.56 5.31
CA SER A 11 -1.09 23.54 4.22
C SER A 11 0.07 23.53 3.21
N LEU A 12 1.21 22.92 3.55
CA LEU A 12 2.38 22.82 2.69
C LEU A 12 2.55 21.45 2.04
N ARG A 13 2.07 20.36 2.67
CA ARG A 13 2.36 18.97 2.26
C ARG A 13 2.03 18.64 0.81
N ILE A 14 0.99 19.26 0.25
CA ILE A 14 0.45 18.96 -1.10
C ILE A 14 0.82 20.06 -2.11
N LYS A 15 1.51 21.13 -1.69
CA LYS A 15 1.98 22.14 -2.65
C LYS A 15 3.02 21.49 -3.58
N PRO A 16 3.00 21.79 -4.90
CA PRO A 16 3.91 21.17 -5.86
C PRO A 16 5.40 21.19 -5.46
N SER A 17 5.84 22.27 -4.80
CA SER A 17 7.22 22.45 -4.32
C SER A 17 7.64 21.48 -3.19
N PHE A 18 6.69 20.81 -2.53
CA PHE A 18 6.94 19.89 -1.41
C PHE A 18 6.52 18.43 -1.70
N VAL A 19 6.12 18.14 -2.94
CA VAL A 19 5.78 16.80 -3.41
C VAL A 19 6.97 16.22 -4.16
N TYR A 20 7.46 15.06 -3.73
CA TYR A 20 8.62 14.39 -4.33
C TYR A 20 8.18 13.29 -5.29
N VAL A 21 8.46 13.43 -6.58
CA VAL A 21 8.25 12.37 -7.57
C VAL A 21 9.39 11.35 -7.44
N ASN A 22 9.05 10.12 -7.01
CA ASN A 22 10.03 9.06 -6.75
C ASN A 22 10.06 7.99 -7.84
N GLY A 23 9.02 7.92 -8.68
CA GLY A 23 8.98 6.98 -9.80
C GLY A 23 7.75 7.18 -10.66
N VAL A 24 7.86 6.84 -11.94
CA VAL A 24 6.77 6.88 -12.92
C VAL A 24 6.54 5.45 -13.40
N ILE A 25 5.29 4.99 -13.29
CA ILE A 25 4.89 3.69 -13.84
C ILE A 25 4.38 3.98 -15.25
N PRO A 26 4.99 3.41 -16.31
CA PRO A 26 4.62 3.69 -17.69
C PRO A 26 3.25 3.12 -18.04
N HIS A 27 2.68 3.64 -19.12
CA HIS A 27 1.54 3.04 -19.82
C HIS A 27 2.05 2.23 -21.03
N PRO A 28 1.52 1.03 -21.33
CA PRO A 28 0.48 0.30 -20.60
C PRO A 28 0.95 -0.13 -19.21
N GLU A 29 0.01 -0.22 -18.27
CA GLU A 29 0.33 -0.56 -16.88
C GLU A 29 0.95 -1.96 -16.80
N PRO A 30 2.09 -2.13 -16.12
CA PRO A 30 2.78 -3.40 -16.09
C PRO A 30 1.98 -4.47 -15.33
N PRO A 31 2.30 -5.76 -15.54
CA PRO A 31 1.75 -6.85 -14.74
C PRO A 31 1.86 -6.58 -13.25
N GLU A 32 0.91 -7.10 -12.46
CA GLU A 32 0.76 -6.68 -11.08
C GLU A 32 2.08 -6.82 -10.28
N ASP A 33 2.89 -7.85 -10.50
CA ASP A 33 4.11 -8.16 -9.74
C ASP A 33 5.31 -7.31 -10.17
N HIS A 34 5.24 -6.71 -11.35
CA HIS A 34 6.28 -5.82 -11.86
C HIS A 34 6.27 -4.45 -11.16
N VAL A 35 5.18 -4.09 -10.46
CA VAL A 35 5.13 -2.88 -9.61
C VAL A 35 6.26 -2.88 -8.57
N ASN A 36 6.69 -4.06 -8.13
CA ASN A 36 7.83 -4.21 -7.22
C ASN A 36 9.14 -3.64 -7.80
N HIS A 37 9.36 -3.69 -9.11
CA HIS A 37 10.56 -3.11 -9.71
C HIS A 37 10.63 -1.59 -9.51
N PHE A 38 9.48 -0.92 -9.51
CA PHE A 38 9.38 0.52 -9.27
C PHE A 38 9.44 0.87 -7.78
N LEU A 39 8.92 0.00 -6.91
CA LEU A 39 8.96 0.21 -5.47
C LEU A 39 10.35 -0.07 -4.86
N ARG A 40 11.11 -1.01 -5.44
CA ARG A 40 12.38 -1.49 -4.88
C ARG A 40 13.41 -0.38 -4.60
N PRO A 41 13.69 0.58 -5.51
CA PRO A 41 14.62 1.68 -5.21
C PRO A 41 14.16 2.56 -4.03
N ILE A 42 12.84 2.78 -3.90
CA ILE A 42 12.24 3.58 -2.83
C ILE A 42 12.38 2.84 -1.50
N VAL A 43 11.99 1.56 -1.49
CA VAL A 43 12.10 0.69 -0.31
C VAL A 43 13.55 0.52 0.13
N ASN A 44 14.51 0.36 -0.79
CA ASN A 44 15.94 0.29 -0.46
C ASN A 44 16.42 1.52 0.30
N LYS A 45 16.03 2.71 -0.16
CA LYS A 45 16.38 3.96 0.52
C LYS A 45 15.72 4.04 1.89
N LEU A 46 14.42 3.74 1.97
CA LEU A 46 13.66 3.81 3.22
C LEU A 46 14.18 2.85 4.28
N ASP A 47 14.49 1.61 3.90
CA ASP A 47 15.05 0.59 4.79
C ASP A 47 16.41 1.05 5.37
N ASN A 48 17.29 1.55 4.51
CA ASN A 48 18.58 2.09 4.93
C ASN A 48 18.40 3.29 5.88
N THR A 49 17.58 4.27 5.50
CA THR A 49 17.33 5.45 6.34
C THR A 49 16.62 5.11 7.65
N TRP A 50 15.81 4.05 7.68
CA TRP A 50 15.13 3.61 8.89
C TRP A 50 16.13 3.01 9.89
N HIS A 51 16.96 2.06 9.45
CA HIS A 51 17.88 1.35 10.33
C HIS A 51 19.17 2.11 10.64
N ARG A 52 19.78 2.76 9.64
CA ARG A 52 21.08 3.45 9.79
C ARG A 52 20.95 4.96 9.96
N GLY A 53 19.85 5.53 9.49
CA GLY A 53 19.70 6.99 9.35
C GLY A 53 20.55 7.56 8.21
N MET A 54 20.22 8.77 7.79
CA MET A 54 20.99 9.56 6.84
C MET A 54 21.69 10.70 7.58
N TRP A 55 23.00 10.86 7.36
CA TRP A 55 23.74 11.99 7.91
C TRP A 55 23.59 13.21 7.00
N TYR A 56 23.04 14.29 7.55
CA TYR A 56 23.03 15.59 6.91
C TYR A 56 24.15 16.43 7.51
N THR A 57 25.03 16.97 6.67
CA THR A 57 26.18 17.77 7.11
C THR A 57 25.79 19.09 7.78
N ARG A 58 24.62 19.64 7.43
CA ARG A 58 24.07 20.86 8.01
C ARG A 58 22.54 20.91 7.82
N THR A 59 21.83 21.39 8.83
CA THR A 59 20.42 21.82 8.73
C THR A 59 20.25 23.18 9.40
N TYR A 60 19.09 23.83 9.25
CA TYR A 60 18.84 25.16 9.81
C TYR A 60 19.09 25.22 11.33
N GLN A 61 18.58 24.23 12.09
CA GLN A 61 18.77 24.15 13.55
C GLN A 61 20.05 23.40 13.97
N HIS A 62 20.71 22.68 13.07
CA HIS A 62 21.93 21.92 13.38
C HIS A 62 23.05 22.25 12.39
N PRO A 63 23.81 23.35 12.63
CA PRO A 63 24.93 23.77 11.78
C PRO A 63 26.04 22.73 11.63
N ARG A 64 26.24 21.89 12.65
CA ARG A 64 27.24 20.79 12.68
C ARG A 64 26.69 19.46 12.14
N GLY A 65 25.50 19.48 11.55
CA GLY A 65 24.85 18.30 11.01
C GLY A 65 24.05 17.52 12.04
N ARG A 66 23.27 16.56 11.54
CA ARG A 66 22.45 15.66 12.33
C ARG A 66 22.10 14.40 11.53
N ARG A 67 21.97 13.28 12.22
CA ARG A 67 21.42 12.04 11.66
C ARG A 67 19.90 12.07 11.69
N ILE A 68 19.26 11.78 10.56
CA ILE A 68 17.80 11.76 10.43
C ILE A 68 17.35 10.38 9.95
N HIS A 69 16.29 9.87 10.56
CA HIS A 69 15.64 8.63 10.15
C HIS A 69 14.35 8.95 9.41
N SER A 70 14.08 8.20 8.35
CA SER A 70 12.90 8.39 7.50
C SER A 70 12.19 7.06 7.34
N GLY A 71 10.86 7.11 7.34
CA GLY A 71 10.00 5.95 7.13
C GLY A 71 8.71 6.33 6.41
N ILE A 72 8.05 5.33 5.81
CA ILE A 72 6.74 5.50 5.17
C ILE A 72 5.63 5.08 6.13
N THR A 73 4.68 5.96 6.39
CA THR A 73 3.57 5.67 7.30
C THR A 73 2.30 5.27 6.56
N THR A 74 2.07 5.83 5.37
CA THR A 74 0.84 5.58 4.61
C THR A 74 1.12 5.39 3.12
N ASN A 75 0.40 4.44 2.53
CA ASN A 75 0.30 4.21 1.10
C ASN A 75 -1.10 4.60 0.64
N VAL A 76 -1.24 5.82 0.12
CA VAL A 76 -2.53 6.40 -0.31
C VAL A 76 -2.75 6.16 -1.79
N ASN A 77 -3.78 5.38 -2.14
CA ASN A 77 -4.13 5.12 -3.54
C ASN A 77 -5.63 4.92 -3.70
N ASN A 78 -6.13 4.97 -4.94
CA ASN A 78 -7.42 4.36 -5.23
C ASN A 78 -7.39 2.84 -4.93
N LEU A 79 -8.57 2.21 -4.87
CA LEU A 79 -8.67 0.81 -4.48
C LEU A 79 -7.81 -0.13 -5.36
N PRO A 80 -7.85 -0.10 -6.71
CA PRO A 80 -7.01 -0.96 -7.54
C PRO A 80 -5.51 -0.74 -7.33
N GLY A 81 -5.05 0.52 -7.27
CA GLY A 81 -3.65 0.87 -7.05
C GLY A 81 -3.15 0.38 -5.69
N SER A 82 -3.98 0.52 -4.65
CA SER A 82 -3.64 0.02 -3.31
C SER A 82 -3.40 -1.49 -3.30
N ARG A 83 -4.22 -2.26 -4.03
CA ARG A 83 -4.11 -3.73 -4.11
C ARG A 83 -2.83 -4.15 -4.81
N LYS A 84 -2.50 -3.48 -5.92
CA LYS A 84 -1.26 -3.74 -6.65
C LYS A 84 -0.03 -3.43 -5.79
N ALA A 85 0.03 -2.24 -5.20
CA ALA A 85 1.17 -1.78 -4.41
C ALA A 85 1.36 -2.59 -3.12
N ALA A 86 0.27 -2.93 -2.42
CA ALA A 86 0.34 -3.70 -1.16
C ALA A 86 0.38 -5.23 -1.38
N GLY A 87 0.33 -5.71 -2.63
CA GLY A 87 0.30 -7.14 -2.92
C GLY A 87 -0.97 -7.85 -2.41
N GLN A 88 -2.10 -7.16 -2.40
CA GLN A 88 -3.39 -7.70 -1.97
C GLN A 88 -4.26 -8.06 -3.19
N ALA A 89 -5.18 -9.00 -3.01
CA ALA A 89 -6.13 -9.36 -4.05
C ALA A 89 -7.10 -8.23 -4.41
N SER A 90 -7.56 -8.27 -5.66
CA SER A 90 -8.58 -7.37 -6.18
C SER A 90 -9.90 -7.47 -5.41
N HIS A 91 -10.68 -6.39 -5.46
CA HIS A 91 -12.06 -6.34 -4.96
C HIS A 91 -13.00 -7.40 -5.57
N SER A 92 -12.66 -7.97 -6.74
CA SER A 92 -13.41 -9.05 -7.38
C SER A 92 -13.01 -10.46 -6.94
N ALA A 93 -11.92 -10.63 -6.18
CA ALA A 93 -11.44 -11.94 -5.75
C ALA A 93 -12.30 -12.54 -4.63
N THR A 94 -12.15 -13.84 -4.36
CA THR A 94 -12.78 -14.49 -3.19
C THR A 94 -12.36 -13.80 -1.89
N CYS A 95 -11.06 -13.51 -1.74
CA CYS A 95 -10.49 -12.72 -0.63
C CYS A 95 -10.50 -11.21 -0.95
N PHE A 96 -11.68 -10.64 -1.18
CA PHE A 96 -11.83 -9.25 -1.65
C PHE A 96 -11.38 -8.19 -0.63
N CYS A 97 -11.56 -8.46 0.67
CA CYS A 97 -11.26 -7.50 1.72
C CYS A 97 -9.76 -7.50 2.06
N ALA A 98 -9.18 -6.31 2.23
CA ALA A 98 -7.79 -6.17 2.66
C ALA A 98 -7.62 -6.46 4.17
N LEU A 99 -8.69 -6.25 4.94
CA LEU A 99 -8.65 -6.15 6.40
C LEU A 99 -9.29 -7.35 7.10
N CYS A 100 -10.23 -8.06 6.46
CA CYS A 100 -10.90 -9.21 7.04
C CYS A 100 -10.89 -10.43 6.10
N LYS A 101 -11.21 -11.59 6.66
CA LYS A 101 -11.21 -12.89 5.97
C LYS A 101 -12.55 -13.23 5.32
N LEU A 102 -13.49 -12.28 5.30
CA LEU A 102 -14.81 -12.51 4.71
C LEU A 102 -14.68 -12.86 3.22
N ALA A 103 -15.26 -13.99 2.82
CA ALA A 103 -15.29 -14.39 1.43
C ALA A 103 -16.30 -13.52 0.65
N ARG A 104 -16.00 -13.23 -0.62
CA ARG A 104 -16.87 -12.40 -1.49
C ARG A 104 -18.32 -12.91 -1.59
N ARG A 105 -18.54 -14.23 -1.54
CA ARG A 105 -19.90 -14.80 -1.48
C ARG A 105 -20.72 -14.34 -0.28
N ASN A 106 -20.05 -13.91 0.79
CA ASN A 106 -20.66 -13.43 2.03
C ASN A 106 -20.55 -11.91 2.16
N ILE A 107 -20.33 -11.16 1.06
CA ILE A 107 -20.14 -9.70 1.09
C ILE A 107 -21.29 -8.93 1.75
N ASN A 108 -22.49 -9.50 1.76
CA ASN A 108 -23.68 -8.91 2.39
C ASN A 108 -23.75 -9.14 3.91
N ASN A 109 -22.79 -9.86 4.51
CA ASN A 109 -22.71 -9.96 5.97
C ASN A 109 -22.18 -8.63 6.54
N LEU A 110 -23.09 -7.77 7.00
CA LEU A 110 -22.76 -6.45 7.58
C LEU A 110 -22.47 -6.49 9.09
N ASP A 111 -22.59 -7.66 9.72
CA ASP A 111 -22.29 -7.84 11.15
C ASP A 111 -20.77 -7.91 11.36
N MET A 112 -20.17 -6.74 11.56
CA MET A 112 -18.73 -6.58 11.74
C MET A 112 -18.18 -7.33 12.96
N GLY A 113 -19.02 -7.64 13.96
CA GLY A 113 -18.64 -8.44 15.12
C GLY A 113 -18.30 -9.88 14.77
N LYS A 114 -18.87 -10.39 13.67
CA LYS A 114 -18.58 -11.74 13.14
C LYS A 114 -17.38 -11.80 12.21
N TRP A 115 -16.75 -10.67 11.89
CA TRP A 115 -15.67 -10.63 10.92
C TRP A 115 -14.31 -10.95 11.56
N THR A 116 -13.71 -12.06 11.16
CA THR A 116 -12.31 -12.34 11.50
C THR A 116 -11.39 -11.38 10.74
N LYS A 117 -10.62 -10.57 11.48
CA LYS A 117 -9.61 -9.66 10.92
C LYS A 117 -8.38 -10.43 10.45
N LYS A 118 -7.70 -9.92 9.43
CA LYS A 118 -6.38 -10.40 9.03
C LYS A 118 -5.33 -9.80 9.97
N THR A 119 -4.28 -10.55 10.26
CA THR A 119 -3.13 -10.05 11.03
C THR A 119 -1.95 -9.77 10.12
N ARG A 120 -1.03 -8.89 10.55
CA ARG A 120 0.21 -8.61 9.83
C ARG A 120 1.02 -9.89 9.60
N ASP A 121 1.14 -10.72 10.63
CA ASP A 121 2.02 -11.90 10.61
C ASP A 121 1.47 -12.98 9.67
N GLU A 122 0.15 -13.21 9.69
CA GLU A 122 -0.52 -14.09 8.72
C GLU A 122 -0.30 -13.61 7.29
N LEU A 123 -0.55 -12.31 7.03
CA LEU A 123 -0.34 -11.71 5.72
C LEU A 123 1.12 -11.84 5.26
N TYR A 124 2.08 -11.64 6.16
CA TYR A 124 3.50 -11.78 5.89
C TYR A 124 3.87 -13.22 5.53
N GLN A 125 3.41 -14.20 6.32
CA GLN A 125 3.64 -15.62 6.05
C GLN A 125 3.13 -16.03 4.68
N HIS A 126 1.90 -15.62 4.31
CA HIS A 126 1.35 -15.91 2.99
C HIS A 126 2.09 -15.17 1.86
N ALA A 127 2.54 -13.94 2.08
CA ALA A 127 3.33 -13.19 1.11
C ALA A 127 4.70 -13.84 0.87
N VAL A 128 5.37 -14.32 1.93
CA VAL A 128 6.64 -15.06 1.85
C VAL A 128 6.44 -16.40 1.13
N ALA A 129 5.43 -17.17 1.52
CA ALA A 129 5.10 -18.43 0.84
C ALA A 129 4.85 -18.22 -0.66
N TRP A 130 4.16 -17.13 -1.04
CA TRP A 130 3.98 -16.76 -2.44
C TRP A 130 5.31 -16.39 -3.12
N ARG A 131 6.18 -15.62 -2.46
CA ARG A 131 7.49 -15.21 -3.01
C ARG A 131 8.34 -16.44 -3.31
N ASP A 132 8.43 -17.36 -2.34
CA ASP A 132 9.34 -18.50 -2.34
C ASP A 132 8.74 -19.74 -3.01
N ALA A 133 7.49 -19.65 -3.49
CA ALA A 133 6.85 -20.71 -4.24
C ALA A 133 7.68 -21.12 -5.48
N PRO A 134 7.82 -22.43 -5.75
CA PRO A 134 8.77 -22.96 -6.74
C PRO A 134 8.40 -22.65 -8.19
N ASN A 135 7.12 -22.36 -8.46
CA ASN A 135 6.65 -22.10 -9.82
C ASN A 135 5.42 -21.17 -9.85
N LYS A 136 5.12 -20.66 -11.05
CA LYS A 136 4.00 -19.74 -11.29
C LYS A 136 2.64 -20.35 -10.95
N ALA A 137 2.47 -21.66 -11.12
CA ALA A 137 1.22 -22.35 -10.80
C ALA A 137 0.93 -22.32 -9.29
N MET A 138 1.96 -22.60 -8.47
CA MET A 138 1.88 -22.53 -7.02
C MET A 138 1.61 -21.09 -6.55
N ARG A 139 2.29 -20.09 -7.13
CA ARG A 139 2.01 -18.66 -6.87
C ARG A 139 0.55 -18.32 -7.13
N LYS A 140 0.00 -18.77 -8.27
CA LYS A 140 -1.40 -18.53 -8.64
C LYS A 140 -2.36 -19.20 -7.65
N ARG A 141 -2.07 -20.42 -7.19
CA ARG A 141 -2.85 -21.13 -6.18
C ARG A 141 -2.85 -20.37 -4.85
N LEU A 142 -1.67 -20.05 -4.31
CA LEU A 142 -1.53 -19.33 -3.03
C LEU A 142 -2.22 -17.96 -3.08
N TYR A 143 -2.07 -17.22 -4.18
CA TYR A 143 -2.75 -15.93 -4.35
C TYR A 143 -4.27 -16.08 -4.39
N LYS A 144 -4.80 -17.12 -5.04
CA LYS A 144 -6.24 -17.39 -5.09
C LYS A 144 -6.80 -17.75 -3.70
N GLU A 145 -6.02 -18.49 -2.93
CA GLU A 145 -6.40 -19.00 -1.60
C GLU A 145 -6.32 -17.94 -0.51
N PHE A 146 -5.19 -17.23 -0.41
CA PHE A 146 -4.94 -16.28 0.67
C PHE A 146 -5.18 -14.82 0.27
N GLY A 147 -5.22 -14.52 -1.03
CA GLY A 147 -5.43 -13.18 -1.55
C GLY A 147 -4.25 -12.23 -1.34
N VAL A 148 -3.03 -12.77 -1.21
CA VAL A 148 -1.81 -12.00 -0.92
C VAL A 148 -0.66 -12.51 -1.78
N ARG A 149 0.19 -11.59 -2.21
CA ARG A 149 1.45 -11.82 -2.91
C ARG A 149 2.53 -10.89 -2.36
N TRP A 150 3.77 -11.12 -2.76
CA TRP A 150 4.88 -10.31 -2.29
C TRP A 150 4.81 -8.87 -2.82
N SER A 151 4.94 -7.92 -1.91
CA SER A 151 5.19 -6.50 -2.16
C SER A 151 6.56 -6.15 -1.58
N GLU A 152 7.32 -5.27 -2.24
CA GLU A 152 8.58 -4.76 -1.71
C GLU A 152 8.40 -4.09 -0.33
N PHE A 153 7.21 -3.56 0.00
CA PHE A 153 6.96 -2.98 1.31
C PHE A 153 7.18 -3.97 2.48
N TRP A 154 7.06 -5.28 2.27
CA TRP A 154 7.33 -6.28 3.30
C TRP A 154 8.80 -6.32 3.77
N ARG A 155 9.71 -5.68 3.04
CA ARG A 155 11.10 -5.52 3.48
C ARG A 155 11.26 -4.46 4.57
N LEU A 156 10.32 -3.53 4.67
CA LEU A 156 10.32 -2.54 5.75
C LEU A 156 9.80 -3.21 7.02
N SER A 157 10.68 -3.41 7.99
CA SER A 157 10.38 -4.13 9.24
C SER A 157 9.13 -3.61 9.98
N TYR A 158 8.88 -2.32 9.92
CA TYR A 158 7.75 -1.64 10.55
C TYR A 158 6.46 -1.65 9.73
N TRP A 159 6.47 -2.12 8.48
CA TRP A 159 5.31 -2.06 7.60
C TRP A 159 4.18 -2.99 8.04
N ASP A 160 2.97 -2.45 8.09
CA ASP A 160 1.74 -3.18 8.37
C ASP A 160 0.66 -2.78 7.34
N PRO A 161 0.37 -3.62 6.32
CA PRO A 161 -0.61 -3.28 5.31
C PRO A 161 -2.04 -3.21 5.85
N THR A 162 -2.31 -3.73 7.05
CA THR A 162 -3.64 -3.62 7.69
C THR A 162 -3.89 -2.24 8.28
N LYS A 163 -2.82 -1.45 8.50
CA LYS A 163 -2.88 -0.11 9.12
C LYS A 163 -2.43 0.99 8.18
N PHE A 164 -1.48 0.70 7.29
CA PHE A 164 -0.78 1.72 6.51
C PHE A 164 -1.31 1.88 5.08
N VAL A 165 -2.24 1.03 4.63
CA VAL A 165 -2.90 1.20 3.33
C VAL A 165 -4.14 2.08 3.52
N VAL A 166 -4.13 3.25 2.89
CA VAL A 166 -5.24 4.21 2.92
C VAL A 166 -5.86 4.29 1.54
N ILE A 167 -7.18 4.09 1.47
CA ILE A 167 -7.91 4.25 0.22
C ILE A 167 -8.26 5.72 0.03
N ASP A 168 -7.93 6.27 -1.14
CA ASP A 168 -8.21 7.64 -1.49
C ASP A 168 -9.73 7.90 -1.53
N GLY A 169 -10.18 8.74 -0.60
CA GLY A 169 -11.57 9.15 -0.48
C GLY A 169 -12.10 9.90 -1.70
N MET A 170 -11.27 10.65 -2.44
CA MET A 170 -11.78 11.36 -3.61
C MET A 170 -12.28 10.40 -4.69
N HIS A 171 -11.45 9.40 -5.00
CA HIS A 171 -11.80 8.40 -6.01
C HIS A 171 -12.87 7.42 -5.50
N SER A 172 -12.81 7.01 -4.24
CA SER A 172 -13.74 6.01 -3.71
C SER A 172 -15.08 6.59 -3.29
N LEU A 173 -15.12 7.74 -2.63
CA LEU A 173 -16.35 8.36 -2.16
C LEU A 173 -17.01 9.17 -3.28
N PHE A 174 -16.36 10.22 -3.76
CA PHE A 174 -16.99 11.15 -4.71
C PHE A 174 -17.19 10.53 -6.10
N LEU A 175 -16.13 9.97 -6.67
CA LEU A 175 -16.17 9.47 -8.06
C LEU A 175 -16.82 8.09 -8.22
N ARG A 176 -17.10 7.36 -7.13
CA ARG A 176 -17.75 6.04 -7.20
C ARG A 176 -19.04 6.01 -6.42
N ILE A 177 -18.99 6.13 -5.09
CA ILE A 177 -20.17 5.95 -4.24
C ILE A 177 -21.21 7.04 -4.50
N VAL A 178 -20.84 8.31 -4.38
CA VAL A 178 -21.76 9.45 -4.56
C VAL A 178 -22.27 9.48 -6.00
N GLN A 179 -21.37 9.35 -6.98
CA GLN A 179 -21.77 9.30 -8.39
C GLN A 179 -22.78 8.18 -8.67
N HIS A 180 -22.58 6.98 -8.11
CA HIS A 180 -23.51 5.87 -8.28
C HIS A 180 -24.84 6.14 -7.58
N HIS A 181 -24.84 6.61 -6.35
CA HIS A 181 -26.08 6.88 -5.61
C HIS A 181 -26.92 7.94 -6.31
N VAL A 182 -26.32 9.06 -6.71
CA VAL A 182 -27.04 10.10 -7.45
C VAL A 182 -27.56 9.52 -8.77
N ARG A 183 -26.68 9.07 -9.67
CA ARG A 183 -27.07 8.74 -11.06
C ARG A 183 -27.82 7.43 -11.26
N ARG A 184 -27.77 6.49 -10.30
CA ARG A 184 -28.32 5.13 -10.47
C ARG A 184 -29.34 4.75 -9.42
N VAL A 185 -29.25 5.30 -8.20
CA VAL A 185 -30.17 4.94 -7.10
C VAL A 185 -31.26 6.00 -6.96
N LEU A 186 -30.88 7.28 -6.94
CA LEU A 186 -31.81 8.40 -6.70
C LEU A 186 -32.39 8.96 -8.00
N GLY A 187 -31.62 8.98 -9.09
CA GLY A 187 -32.01 9.55 -10.39
C GLY A 187 -31.46 10.95 -10.57
#